data_AF-A0A4V5LY36-F1
#
_entry.id   AF-A0A4V5LY36-F1
#
_cell.length_a   1.000
_cell.length_b   1.000
_cell.length_c   1.000
_cell.angle_alpha   90.00
_cell.angle_beta   90.00
_cell.angle_gamma   90.00
#
_symmetry.space_group_name_H-M   'P 1'
#
loop_
_entity.id
_entity.type
_entity.pdbx_description
1 polymer ?
#
loop_
_entity_poly.entity_id
_entity_poly.type
_entity_poly.pdbx_seq_one_letter_code
_entity_poly.pdbx_strand_id
1 'polypeptide(L)'
;MSNRSTPESFDPMEFRKALGSFATGVTIITTRAADGTPLGLTANSFNSVSLDPPLVLWSLANNAGSFDAFRSAEHWAVHVLGSDQEDLSGRFARRGEDKFSGLDTEEGLGGVPLLRGCAARFECRTASQYQGGDHLIFIGEVLRFARDEAAPLVFHGGKYAHATRRDPPGQKPRSAHLAGSFGEDFLGYLLGRSHFRFFAQIRPFLEKEGLDDMEFYVLSTLTLRPLLTEGQIAEGMAGVLDERRLRAVDGLVERGFARRTPEGFELTDSGREAAIRLISAAKAVESQVLERLGTADAAILKTTLNRLLGVVDERGADVLWAKDTQVG
;
A
#
# COMPACT_ATOMS: atom_id res chain seq x y z
N MET A 1 -55.25 -23.20 7.42
CA MET A 1 -54.12 -23.71 6.62
C MET A 1 -53.30 -22.51 6.18
N SER A 2 -52.17 -22.25 6.87
CA SER A 2 -51.30 -21.11 6.56
C SER A 2 -50.32 -21.52 5.47
N ASN A 3 -50.46 -20.90 4.30
CA ASN A 3 -49.60 -21.09 3.15
C ASN A 3 -48.25 -20.45 3.46
N ARG A 4 -47.29 -21.21 4.00
CA ARG A 4 -45.88 -20.78 4.06
C ARG A 4 -45.37 -20.84 2.62
N SER A 5 -45.31 -19.68 1.97
CA SER A 5 -44.48 -19.47 0.80
C SER A 5 -43.07 -19.99 1.10
N THR A 6 -42.62 -20.99 0.36
CA THR A 6 -41.21 -21.36 0.29
C THR A 6 -40.38 -20.10 0.05
N PRO A 7 -39.36 -19.79 0.88
CA PRO A 7 -38.54 -18.62 0.64
C PRO A 7 -37.87 -18.77 -0.73
N GLU A 8 -37.95 -17.74 -1.56
CA GLU A 8 -37.14 -17.64 -2.78
C GLU A 8 -35.68 -17.93 -2.41
N SER A 9 -35.08 -18.95 -3.02
CA SER A 9 -33.69 -19.27 -2.74
C SER A 9 -32.81 -18.22 -3.40
N PHE A 10 -32.26 -17.31 -2.60
CA PHE A 10 -31.26 -16.34 -3.04
C PHE A 10 -30.00 -17.06 -3.54
N ASP A 11 -29.38 -16.54 -4.61
CA ASP A 11 -28.03 -16.98 -5.01
C ASP A 11 -27.03 -16.59 -3.91
N PRO A 12 -26.37 -17.56 -3.24
CA PRO A 12 -25.39 -17.29 -2.19
C PRO A 12 -24.21 -16.44 -2.67
N MET A 13 -23.85 -16.53 -3.95
CA MET A 13 -22.74 -15.76 -4.51
C MET A 13 -23.11 -14.29 -4.64
N GLU A 14 -24.31 -13.98 -5.16
CA GLU A 14 -24.81 -12.60 -5.24
C GLU A 14 -25.04 -12.01 -3.84
N PHE A 15 -25.56 -12.79 -2.89
CA PHE A 15 -25.67 -12.35 -1.51
C PHE A 15 -24.29 -12.01 -0.90
N ARG A 16 -23.27 -12.85 -1.14
CA ARG A 16 -21.89 -12.59 -0.70
C ARG A 16 -21.31 -11.32 -1.33
N LYS A 17 -21.57 -11.08 -2.62
CA LYS A 17 -21.17 -9.83 -3.30
C LYS A 17 -21.85 -8.61 -2.68
N ALA A 18 -23.15 -8.71 -2.39
CA ALA A 18 -23.90 -7.64 -1.75
C ALA A 18 -23.32 -7.30 -0.36
N LEU A 19 -23.02 -8.31 0.47
CA LEU A 19 -22.34 -8.13 1.75
C LEU A 19 -20.97 -7.46 1.61
N GLY A 20 -20.24 -7.76 0.53
CA GLY A 20 -18.96 -7.13 0.20
C GLY A 20 -19.03 -5.62 -0.05
N SER A 21 -20.23 -5.05 -0.23
CA SER A 21 -20.42 -3.59 -0.36
C SER A 21 -20.23 -2.86 0.98
N PHE A 22 -20.32 -3.57 2.10
CA PHE A 22 -19.99 -3.01 3.41
C PHE A 22 -18.49 -3.11 3.63
N ALA A 23 -17.79 -1.97 3.56
CA ALA A 23 -16.36 -1.91 3.82
C ALA A 23 -16.07 -2.23 5.29
N THR A 24 -15.04 -3.06 5.52
CA THR A 24 -14.63 -3.49 6.86
C THR A 24 -13.12 -3.31 7.02
N GLY A 25 -12.67 -3.15 8.26
CA GLY A 25 -11.28 -3.43 8.59
C GLY A 25 -10.99 -4.93 8.49
N VAL A 26 -9.72 -5.29 8.38
CA VAL A 26 -9.29 -6.69 8.45
C VAL A 26 -8.74 -6.98 9.84
N THR A 27 -9.17 -8.10 10.42
CA THR A 27 -8.65 -8.54 11.73
C THR A 27 -8.05 -9.93 11.66
N ILE A 28 -7.13 -10.24 12.58
CA ILE A 28 -6.77 -11.61 12.92
C ILE A 28 -7.23 -11.89 14.34
N ILE A 29 -7.98 -12.97 14.50
CA ILE A 29 -8.39 -13.47 15.81
C ILE A 29 -7.44 -14.59 16.21
N THR A 30 -6.86 -14.51 17.40
CA THR A 30 -5.98 -15.54 17.93
C THR A 30 -6.50 -16.12 19.23
N THR A 31 -6.13 -17.36 19.50
CA THR A 31 -6.31 -18.05 20.78
C THR A 31 -5.22 -19.10 20.96
N ARG A 32 -5.30 -19.87 22.03
CA ARG A 32 -4.44 -21.03 22.28
C ARG A 32 -5.31 -22.26 22.49
N ALA A 33 -4.98 -23.35 21.80
CA ALA A 33 -5.62 -24.64 22.02
C ALA A 33 -5.26 -25.23 23.39
N ALA A 34 -6.02 -26.23 23.85
CA ALA A 34 -5.80 -26.87 25.15
C ALA A 34 -4.42 -27.53 25.28
N ASP A 35 -3.81 -27.96 24.17
CA ASP A 35 -2.45 -28.52 24.12
C ASP A 35 -1.35 -27.44 24.06
N GLY A 36 -1.72 -26.16 24.13
CA GLY A 36 -0.80 -25.04 24.05
C GLY A 36 -0.53 -24.54 22.63
N THR A 37 -1.07 -25.18 21.59
CA THR A 37 -0.83 -24.78 20.19
C THR A 37 -1.42 -23.39 19.90
N PRO A 38 -0.65 -22.43 19.35
CA PRO A 38 -1.18 -21.13 18.97
C PRO A 38 -2.07 -21.26 17.73
N LEU A 39 -3.27 -20.68 17.77
CA LEU A 39 -4.22 -20.70 16.68
C LEU A 39 -4.65 -19.29 16.31
N GLY A 40 -4.91 -19.09 15.03
CA GLY A 40 -5.50 -17.85 14.55
C GLY A 40 -6.06 -17.93 13.14
N LEU A 41 -6.92 -16.97 12.83
CA LEU A 41 -7.50 -16.81 11.51
C LEU A 41 -7.80 -15.34 11.20
N THR A 42 -7.79 -15.03 9.92
CA THR A 42 -8.27 -13.75 9.42
C THR A 42 -9.79 -13.72 9.48
N ALA A 43 -10.35 -12.63 9.99
CA ALA A 43 -11.77 -12.36 10.06
C ALA A 43 -12.08 -10.90 9.73
N ASN A 44 -13.18 -10.66 9.03
CA ASN A 44 -13.71 -9.32 8.80
C ASN A 44 -15.18 -9.19 9.27
N SER A 45 -15.64 -10.15 10.08
CA SER A 45 -16.93 -10.14 10.76
C SER A 45 -16.89 -9.43 12.12
N PHE A 46 -15.72 -8.90 12.52
CA PHE A 46 -15.52 -8.20 13.77
C PHE A 46 -16.30 -6.88 13.84
N ASN A 47 -16.90 -6.59 15.00
CA ASN A 47 -17.56 -5.30 15.25
C ASN A 47 -17.62 -4.97 16.76
N SER A 48 -17.76 -3.69 17.10
CA SER A 48 -18.05 -3.24 18.47
C SER A 48 -19.52 -3.45 18.83
N VAL A 49 -19.78 -3.78 20.10
CA VAL A 49 -21.14 -4.04 20.61
C VAL A 49 -21.54 -3.03 21.69
N SER A 50 -20.68 -2.82 22.67
CA SER A 50 -20.98 -1.98 23.84
C SER A 50 -19.72 -1.30 24.35
N LEU A 51 -19.87 -0.11 24.94
CA LEU A 51 -18.79 0.60 25.64
C LEU A 51 -18.74 0.28 27.13
N ASP A 52 -19.91 0.07 27.77
CA ASP A 52 -20.00 -0.28 29.20
C ASP A 52 -21.10 -1.35 29.42
N PRO A 53 -20.74 -2.62 29.71
CA PRO A 53 -19.38 -3.14 29.69
C PRO A 53 -18.78 -3.11 28.28
N PRO A 54 -17.44 -3.10 28.13
CA PRO A 54 -16.77 -3.02 26.83
C PRO A 54 -16.88 -4.36 26.10
N LEU A 55 -17.79 -4.45 25.13
CA LEU A 55 -18.08 -5.68 24.38
C LEU A 55 -17.77 -5.54 22.90
N VAL A 56 -17.22 -6.59 22.32
CA VAL A 56 -17.00 -6.77 20.88
C VAL A 56 -17.55 -8.12 20.43
N LEU A 57 -17.78 -8.29 19.12
CA LEU A 57 -18.19 -9.55 18.54
C LEU A 57 -17.43 -9.89 17.27
N TRP A 58 -17.48 -11.16 16.89
CA TRP A 58 -17.09 -11.68 15.57
C TRP A 58 -17.76 -13.04 15.33
N SER A 59 -17.70 -13.54 14.09
CA SER A 59 -18.34 -14.81 13.70
C SER A 59 -17.31 -15.78 13.12
N LEU A 60 -17.30 -17.02 13.63
CA LEU A 60 -16.45 -18.12 13.18
C LEU A 60 -17.26 -19.16 12.40
N ALA A 61 -16.80 -19.56 11.22
CA ALA A 61 -17.47 -20.61 10.45
C ALA A 61 -17.46 -21.95 11.21
N ASN A 62 -18.58 -22.66 11.20
CA ASN A 62 -18.74 -23.94 11.90
C ASN A 62 -17.81 -25.04 11.36
N ASN A 63 -17.29 -24.88 10.14
CA ASN A 63 -16.35 -25.81 9.50
C ASN A 63 -14.87 -25.39 9.62
N ALA A 64 -14.56 -24.37 10.43
CA ALA A 64 -13.19 -23.95 10.66
C ALA A 64 -12.41 -25.04 11.42
N GLY A 65 -11.17 -25.35 11.00
CA GLY A 65 -10.33 -26.33 11.72
C GLY A 65 -10.01 -25.92 13.16
N SER A 66 -10.07 -24.62 13.48
CA SER A 66 -9.89 -24.05 14.81
C SER A 66 -11.19 -23.97 15.63
N PHE A 67 -12.31 -24.50 15.13
CA PHE A 67 -13.64 -24.30 15.73
C PHE A 67 -13.71 -24.74 17.19
N ASP A 68 -13.30 -25.97 17.51
CA ASP A 68 -13.39 -26.48 18.88
C ASP A 68 -12.45 -25.75 19.86
N ALA A 69 -11.28 -25.32 19.39
CA ALA A 69 -10.37 -24.54 20.21
C ALA A 69 -10.96 -23.18 20.57
N PHE A 70 -11.50 -22.43 19.60
CA PHE A 70 -12.17 -21.15 19.91
C PHE A 70 -13.43 -21.34 20.75
N ARG A 71 -14.26 -22.36 20.45
CA ARG A 71 -15.49 -22.64 21.19
C ARG A 71 -15.24 -22.88 22.68
N SER A 72 -14.11 -23.54 23.01
CA SER A 72 -13.71 -23.83 24.39
C SER A 72 -12.79 -22.76 25.01
N ALA A 73 -12.33 -21.77 24.23
CA ALA A 73 -11.40 -20.76 24.71
C ALA A 73 -12.05 -19.76 25.67
N GLU A 74 -11.44 -19.60 26.85
CA GLU A 74 -11.79 -18.54 27.80
C GLU A 74 -11.30 -17.18 27.31
N HIS A 75 -10.10 -17.13 26.70
CA HIS A 75 -9.45 -15.91 26.23
C HIS A 75 -9.11 -15.98 24.73
N TRP A 76 -9.24 -14.85 24.06
CA TRP A 76 -8.86 -14.65 22.66
C TRP A 76 -8.50 -13.19 22.43
N ALA A 77 -7.75 -12.93 21.36
CA ALA A 77 -7.33 -11.57 21.02
C ALA A 77 -7.72 -11.20 19.59
N VAL A 78 -8.10 -9.94 19.39
CA VAL A 78 -8.39 -9.34 18.09
C VAL A 78 -7.23 -8.43 17.72
N HIS A 79 -6.74 -8.57 16.49
CA HIS A 79 -5.68 -7.76 15.92
C HIS A 79 -6.21 -7.01 14.71
N VAL A 80 -6.45 -5.70 14.82
CA VAL A 80 -6.85 -4.86 13.69
C VAL A 80 -5.59 -4.56 12.86
N LEU A 81 -5.55 -5.04 11.63
CA LEU A 81 -4.33 -5.01 10.82
C LEU A 81 -4.03 -3.62 10.26
N GLY A 82 -2.75 -3.28 10.20
CA GLY A 82 -2.23 -2.11 9.48
C GLY A 82 -2.24 -2.31 7.97
N SER A 83 -2.26 -1.21 7.21
CA SER A 83 -2.32 -1.21 5.74
C SER A 83 -1.14 -1.92 5.05
N ASP A 84 -0.04 -2.11 5.78
CA ASP A 84 1.17 -2.82 5.38
C ASP A 84 1.14 -4.33 5.71
N GLN A 85 0.09 -4.83 6.36
CA GLN A 85 -0.02 -6.21 6.85
C GLN A 85 -0.89 -7.11 5.95
N GLU A 86 -0.95 -6.84 4.64
CA GLU A 86 -1.69 -7.66 3.67
C GLU A 86 -1.19 -9.11 3.65
N ASP A 87 0.13 -9.31 3.66
CA ASP A 87 0.75 -10.63 3.68
C ASP A 87 0.35 -11.43 4.93
N LEU A 88 0.26 -10.76 6.08
CA LEU A 88 -0.17 -11.35 7.34
C LEU A 88 -1.64 -11.78 7.27
N SER A 89 -2.51 -10.93 6.72
CA SER A 89 -3.90 -11.28 6.43
C SER A 89 -4.00 -12.52 5.53
N GLY A 90 -3.25 -12.55 4.43
CA GLY A 90 -3.20 -13.67 3.50
C GLY A 90 -2.71 -14.96 4.16
N ARG A 91 -1.70 -14.86 5.03
CA ARG A 91 -1.15 -15.98 5.81
C ARG A 91 -2.20 -16.60 6.72
N PHE A 92 -2.92 -15.80 7.49
CA PHE A 92 -3.91 -16.29 8.45
C PHE A 92 -5.25 -16.71 7.83
N ALA A 93 -5.54 -16.31 6.59
CA ALA A 93 -6.73 -16.73 5.84
C ALA A 93 -6.60 -18.14 5.23
N ARG A 94 -5.38 -18.63 4.99
CA ARG A 94 -5.14 -19.95 4.39
C ARG A 94 -5.45 -21.08 5.39
N ARG A 95 -5.84 -22.25 4.85
CA ARG A 95 -5.88 -23.52 5.60
C ARG A 95 -4.48 -24.15 5.58
N GLY A 96 -4.12 -24.89 6.63
CA GLY A 96 -2.85 -25.62 6.69
C GLY A 96 -1.83 -25.04 7.67
N GLU A 97 -0.56 -25.40 7.43
CA GLU A 97 0.56 -25.42 8.38
C GLU A 97 0.95 -24.08 9.04
N ASP A 98 1.80 -24.22 10.07
CA ASP A 98 2.20 -23.26 11.12
C ASP A 98 2.15 -21.77 10.72
N LYS A 99 0.98 -21.19 10.94
CA LYS A 99 0.69 -19.77 10.72
C LYS A 99 1.49 -18.84 11.62
N PHE A 100 2.10 -19.35 12.68
CA PHE A 100 2.89 -18.55 13.63
C PHE A 100 4.40 -18.69 13.42
N SER A 101 4.86 -19.68 12.64
CA SER A 101 6.28 -19.89 12.32
C SER A 101 7.01 -18.59 11.92
N GLY A 102 8.08 -18.25 12.63
CA GLY A 102 8.88 -17.05 12.35
C GLY A 102 8.20 -15.71 12.64
N LEU A 103 7.01 -15.70 13.24
CA LEU A 103 6.40 -14.47 13.76
C LEU A 103 6.88 -14.19 15.17
N ASP A 104 7.24 -12.95 15.41
CA ASP A 104 7.47 -12.43 16.75
C ASP A 104 6.12 -12.13 17.42
N THR A 105 5.86 -12.79 18.55
CA THR A 105 4.59 -12.67 19.27
C THR A 105 4.82 -12.38 20.74
N GLU A 106 3.94 -11.56 21.31
CA GLU A 106 3.86 -11.33 22.75
C GLU A 106 2.85 -12.29 23.38
N GLU A 107 3.01 -12.56 24.68
CA GLU A 107 2.05 -13.37 25.42
C GLU A 107 1.00 -12.46 26.08
N GLY A 108 -0.25 -12.62 25.66
CA GLY A 108 -1.41 -11.94 26.23
C GLY A 108 -2.09 -12.72 27.35
N LEU A 109 -3.28 -12.25 27.74
CA LEU A 109 -4.13 -12.92 28.73
C LEU A 109 -4.43 -14.38 28.32
N GLY A 110 -4.33 -15.29 29.29
CA GLY A 110 -4.52 -16.73 29.05
C GLY A 110 -3.47 -17.35 28.12
N GLY A 111 -2.31 -16.70 27.96
CA GLY A 111 -1.25 -17.17 27.07
C GLY A 111 -1.54 -16.91 25.59
N VAL A 112 -2.59 -16.17 25.23
CA VAL A 112 -2.99 -15.93 23.84
C VAL A 112 -1.86 -15.19 23.09
N PRO A 113 -1.43 -15.67 21.90
CA PRO A 113 -0.36 -15.01 21.15
C PRO A 113 -0.86 -13.68 20.57
N LEU A 114 -0.12 -12.61 20.85
CA LEU A 114 -0.40 -11.26 20.34
C LEU A 114 0.55 -10.90 19.20
N LEU A 115 -0.02 -10.54 18.05
CA LEU A 115 0.71 -10.09 16.87
C LEU A 115 1.20 -8.64 17.05
N ARG A 116 2.39 -8.31 16.54
CA ARG A 116 2.97 -6.97 16.62
C ARG A 116 2.61 -6.09 15.40
N GLY A 117 2.74 -4.78 15.56
CA GLY A 117 2.57 -3.80 14.48
C GLY A 117 1.13 -3.63 13.99
N CYS A 118 0.14 -4.10 14.74
CA CYS A 118 -1.28 -3.95 14.40
C CYS A 118 -1.78 -2.55 14.78
N ALA A 119 -2.69 -1.99 13.99
CA ALA A 119 -3.32 -0.69 14.25
C ALA A 119 -4.06 -0.66 15.59
N ALA A 120 -4.63 -1.79 16.01
CA ALA A 120 -5.15 -1.97 17.37
C ALA A 120 -5.13 -3.44 17.78
N ARG A 121 -5.12 -3.68 19.09
CA ARG A 121 -5.27 -5.01 19.70
C ARG A 121 -6.29 -4.96 20.83
N PHE A 122 -7.11 -6.00 20.92
CA PHE A 122 -8.07 -6.18 22.00
C PHE A 122 -7.88 -7.58 22.58
N GLU A 123 -7.60 -7.67 23.87
CA GLU A 123 -7.55 -8.94 24.61
C GLU A 123 -8.91 -9.14 25.29
N CYS A 124 -9.57 -10.23 24.93
CA CYS A 124 -10.96 -10.47 25.29
C CYS A 124 -11.10 -11.73 26.13
N ARG A 125 -12.08 -11.71 27.05
CA ARG A 125 -12.65 -12.92 27.65
C ARG A 125 -13.96 -13.26 26.95
N THR A 126 -14.20 -14.53 26.66
CA THR A 126 -15.49 -15.01 26.12
C THR A 126 -16.61 -14.72 27.11
N ALA A 127 -17.55 -13.86 26.72
CA ALA A 127 -18.72 -13.51 27.52
C ALA A 127 -19.92 -14.40 27.17
N SER A 128 -20.19 -14.59 25.87
CA SER A 128 -21.26 -15.46 25.39
C SER A 128 -21.03 -15.91 23.95
N GLN A 129 -21.73 -16.97 23.55
CA GLN A 129 -21.67 -17.54 22.21
C GLN A 129 -23.10 -17.84 21.71
N TYR A 130 -23.38 -17.54 20.44
CA TYR A 130 -24.70 -17.76 19.84
C TYR A 130 -24.59 -18.41 18.46
N GLN A 131 -25.48 -19.35 18.17
CA GLN A 131 -25.58 -19.91 16.83
C GLN A 131 -26.11 -18.87 15.84
N GLY A 132 -25.38 -18.66 14.75
CA GLY A 132 -25.64 -17.69 13.69
C GLY A 132 -25.75 -18.34 12.32
N GLY A 133 -26.47 -19.46 12.22
CA GLY A 133 -26.58 -20.25 10.98
C GLY A 133 -25.36 -21.15 10.78
N ASP A 134 -24.58 -20.91 9.73
CA ASP A 134 -23.35 -21.65 9.42
C ASP A 134 -22.11 -21.11 10.18
N HIS A 135 -22.32 -20.14 11.07
CA HIS A 135 -21.29 -19.57 11.95
C HIS A 135 -21.72 -19.60 13.43
N LEU A 136 -20.74 -19.61 14.32
CA LEU A 136 -20.89 -19.31 15.74
C LEU A 136 -20.45 -17.87 15.99
N ILE A 137 -21.34 -17.07 16.59
CA ILE A 137 -21.09 -15.69 16.98
C ILE A 137 -20.48 -15.69 18.37
N PHE A 138 -19.33 -15.04 18.52
CA PHE A 138 -18.66 -14.83 19.80
C PHE A 138 -18.90 -13.40 20.25
N ILE A 139 -19.29 -13.22 21.52
CA ILE A 139 -19.26 -11.94 22.21
C ILE A 139 -18.14 -12.00 23.25
N GLY A 140 -17.24 -11.02 23.21
CA GLY A 140 -16.10 -10.91 24.11
C GLY A 140 -16.16 -9.62 24.92
N GLU A 141 -15.85 -9.74 26.21
CA GLU A 141 -15.56 -8.59 27.07
C GLU A 141 -14.09 -8.22 26.92
N VAL A 142 -13.83 -6.97 26.53
CA VAL A 142 -12.47 -6.45 26.35
C VAL A 142 -11.87 -6.15 27.72
N LEU A 143 -10.80 -6.86 28.07
CA LEU A 143 -10.10 -6.71 29.35
C LEU A 143 -8.87 -5.81 29.23
N ARG A 144 -8.21 -5.82 28.07
CA ARG A 144 -7.08 -4.94 27.73
C ARG A 144 -7.16 -4.55 26.26
N PHE A 145 -6.65 -3.38 25.93
CA PHE A 145 -6.50 -2.96 24.54
C PHE A 145 -5.27 -2.09 24.36
N ALA A 146 -4.76 -2.06 23.13
CA ALA A 146 -3.71 -1.16 22.69
C ALA A 146 -4.09 -0.60 21.31
N ARG A 147 -3.63 0.60 21.02
CA ARG A 147 -3.84 1.27 19.72
C ARG A 147 -2.53 1.90 19.26
N ASP A 148 -2.31 1.83 17.96
CA ASP A 148 -1.28 2.57 17.23
C ASP A 148 -1.94 3.58 16.26
N GLU A 149 -1.15 4.47 15.68
CA GLU A 149 -1.59 5.46 14.68
C GLU A 149 -1.47 4.93 13.23
N ALA A 150 -1.18 3.64 13.06
CA ALA A 150 -1.12 2.99 11.76
C ALA A 150 -2.47 3.04 11.02
N ALA A 151 -2.44 3.36 9.72
CA ALA A 151 -3.64 3.30 8.90
C ALA A 151 -4.13 1.84 8.78
N PRO A 152 -5.45 1.58 8.89
CA PRO A 152 -5.97 0.22 8.89
C PRO A 152 -5.97 -0.39 7.48
N LEU A 153 -5.78 -1.71 7.40
CA LEU A 153 -6.09 -2.49 6.20
C LEU A 153 -7.60 -2.57 6.01
N VAL A 154 -8.08 -2.17 4.82
CA VAL A 154 -9.50 -2.20 4.47
C VAL A 154 -9.79 -3.34 3.51
N PHE A 155 -10.95 -3.97 3.67
CA PHE A 155 -11.48 -4.95 2.73
C PHE A 155 -12.86 -4.51 2.24
N HIS A 156 -13.00 -4.41 0.91
CA HIS A 156 -14.21 -3.93 0.25
C HIS A 156 -14.36 -4.58 -1.14
N GLY A 157 -15.57 -5.02 -1.48
CA GLY A 157 -15.86 -5.61 -2.79
C GLY A 157 -15.04 -6.87 -3.12
N GLY A 158 -14.58 -7.60 -2.10
CA GLY A 158 -13.74 -8.80 -2.26
C GLY A 158 -12.26 -8.50 -2.51
N LYS A 159 -11.81 -7.25 -2.34
CA LYS A 159 -10.42 -6.84 -2.54
C LYS A 159 -9.91 -6.03 -1.35
N TYR A 160 -8.60 -6.03 -1.13
CA TYR A 160 -7.98 -5.07 -0.24
C TYR A 160 -8.10 -3.66 -0.81
N ALA A 161 -8.23 -2.69 0.08
CA ALA A 161 -8.35 -1.28 -0.22
C ALA A 161 -7.58 -0.46 0.82
N HIS A 162 -7.36 0.81 0.51
CA HIS A 162 -6.77 1.77 1.44
C HIS A 162 -7.85 2.68 2.01
N ALA A 163 -7.77 2.97 3.31
CA ALA A 163 -8.52 4.05 3.91
C ALA A 163 -7.80 5.37 3.59
N THR A 164 -8.41 6.23 2.78
CA THR A 164 -7.93 7.61 2.59
C THR A 164 -8.63 8.54 3.57
N ARG A 165 -7.90 9.53 4.09
CA ARG A 165 -8.56 10.61 4.81
C ARG A 165 -9.45 11.38 3.83
N ARG A 166 -10.68 11.66 4.26
CA ARG A 166 -11.55 12.57 3.52
C ARG A 166 -11.25 13.99 3.98
N ASP A 167 -11.01 14.89 3.03
CA ASP A 167 -10.91 16.31 3.34
C ASP A 167 -12.18 16.82 4.02
N PRO A 168 -12.09 17.82 4.91
CA PRO A 168 -13.25 18.42 5.53
C PRO A 168 -14.26 18.90 4.48
N PRO A 169 -15.57 18.65 4.67
CA PRO A 169 -16.58 19.10 3.72
C PRO A 169 -16.49 20.63 3.55
N GLY A 170 -16.41 21.09 2.29
CA GLY A 170 -16.37 22.52 1.95
C GLY A 170 -15.05 23.04 1.40
N GLN A 171 -13.99 22.22 1.38
CA GLN A 171 -12.79 22.52 0.59
C GLN A 171 -13.11 22.32 -0.89
N LYS A 172 -13.64 23.37 -1.53
CA LYS A 172 -13.70 23.41 -3.00
C LYS A 172 -12.28 23.71 -3.50
N PRO A 173 -11.80 23.01 -4.54
CA PRO A 173 -10.60 23.46 -5.26
C PRO A 173 -10.73 24.94 -5.58
N ARG A 174 -9.67 25.74 -5.41
CA ARG A 174 -9.80 27.17 -5.70
C ARG A 174 -10.18 27.32 -7.17
N SER A 175 -11.31 27.95 -7.42
CA SER A 175 -11.76 28.21 -8.78
C SER A 175 -10.84 29.23 -9.43
N ALA A 176 -10.47 28.99 -10.69
CA ALA A 176 -9.82 30.03 -11.48
C ALA A 176 -10.72 31.26 -11.57
N HIS A 177 -10.11 32.44 -11.70
CA HIS A 177 -10.84 33.69 -11.93
C HIS A 177 -11.66 33.64 -13.24
N LEU A 178 -11.15 32.96 -14.26
CA LEU A 178 -11.84 32.74 -15.53
C LEU A 178 -12.70 31.46 -15.46
N ALA A 179 -14.01 31.60 -15.66
CA ALA A 179 -14.92 30.47 -15.77
C ALA A 179 -14.52 29.58 -16.96
N GLY A 180 -14.39 28.26 -16.71
CA GLY A 180 -13.96 27.29 -17.73
C GLY A 180 -12.44 27.20 -17.95
N SER A 181 -11.63 27.89 -17.15
CA SER A 181 -10.17 27.72 -17.17
C SER A 181 -9.74 26.36 -16.60
N PHE A 182 -8.51 25.95 -16.90
CA PHE A 182 -7.80 24.88 -16.18
C PHE A 182 -7.58 25.32 -14.72
N GLY A 183 -8.62 25.22 -13.90
CA GLY A 183 -8.59 25.60 -12.49
C GLY A 183 -7.68 24.70 -11.66
N GLU A 184 -7.60 24.96 -10.35
CA GLU A 184 -6.75 24.16 -9.46
C GLU A 184 -7.18 22.69 -9.33
N ASP A 185 -8.31 22.28 -9.94
CA ASP A 185 -8.77 20.88 -10.01
C ASP A 185 -8.47 20.19 -11.35
N PHE A 186 -7.88 20.91 -12.32
CA PHE A 186 -7.51 20.29 -13.58
C PHE A 186 -6.31 19.35 -13.35
N LEU A 187 -6.49 18.05 -13.58
CA LEU A 187 -5.49 17.02 -13.30
C LEU A 187 -4.12 17.35 -13.92
N GLY A 188 -4.07 17.78 -15.18
CA GLY A 188 -2.81 18.15 -15.83
C GLY A 188 -2.10 19.33 -15.15
N TYR A 189 -2.85 20.30 -14.64
CA TYR A 189 -2.30 21.42 -13.88
C TYR A 189 -1.78 20.99 -12.51
N LEU A 190 -2.53 20.14 -11.81
CA LEU A 190 -2.10 19.56 -10.53
C LEU A 190 -0.82 18.73 -10.69
N LEU A 191 -0.74 17.87 -11.70
CA LEU A 191 0.45 17.07 -11.99
C LEU A 191 1.65 17.95 -12.32
N GLY A 192 1.49 18.90 -13.25
CA GLY A 192 2.58 19.79 -13.65
C GLY A 192 3.07 20.66 -12.50
N ARG A 193 2.15 21.31 -11.76
CA ARG A 193 2.52 22.16 -10.62
C ARG A 193 3.17 21.35 -9.49
N SER A 194 2.67 20.15 -9.22
CA SER A 194 3.25 19.25 -8.20
C SER A 194 4.64 18.81 -8.60
N HIS A 195 4.84 18.39 -9.86
CA HIS A 195 6.14 18.01 -10.42
C HIS A 195 7.15 19.16 -10.31
N PHE A 196 6.83 20.35 -10.83
CA PHE A 196 7.75 21.49 -10.79
C PHE A 196 8.09 21.92 -9.36
N ARG A 197 7.13 21.89 -8.43
CA ARG A 197 7.36 22.25 -7.03
C ARG A 197 8.17 21.19 -6.28
N PHE A 198 7.94 19.91 -6.56
CA PHE A 198 8.76 18.83 -6.02
C PHE A 198 10.20 18.97 -6.53
N PHE A 199 10.37 19.12 -7.84
CA PHE A 199 11.68 19.21 -8.48
C PHE A 199 12.47 20.47 -8.09
N ALA A 200 11.79 21.60 -7.85
CA ALA A 200 12.42 22.82 -7.35
C ALA A 200 13.18 22.61 -6.01
N GLN A 201 12.79 21.61 -5.20
CA GLN A 201 13.52 21.26 -3.97
C GLN A 201 14.82 20.49 -4.25
N ILE A 202 14.96 19.88 -5.43
CA ILE A 202 16.15 19.12 -5.86
C ILE A 202 17.18 20.03 -6.54
N ARG A 203 16.75 21.10 -7.23
CA ARG A 203 17.62 22.02 -7.98
C ARG A 203 18.88 22.52 -7.24
N PRO A 204 18.83 22.89 -5.94
CA PRO A 204 20.04 23.31 -5.22
C PRO A 204 21.14 22.24 -5.14
N PHE A 205 20.79 20.96 -5.28
CA PHE A 205 21.75 19.86 -5.35
C PHE A 205 22.33 19.71 -6.76
N LEU A 206 21.53 19.96 -7.80
CA LEU A 206 21.99 19.97 -9.19
C LEU A 206 22.99 21.10 -9.43
N GLU A 207 22.68 22.30 -8.94
CA GLU A 207 23.54 23.48 -9.05
C GLU A 207 24.92 23.26 -8.42
N LYS A 208 25.00 22.49 -7.32
CA LYS A 208 26.28 22.12 -6.68
C LYS A 208 27.15 21.20 -7.54
N GLU A 209 26.53 20.36 -8.37
CA GLU A 209 27.22 19.49 -9.32
C GLU A 209 27.38 20.16 -10.69
N GLY A 210 26.95 21.42 -10.86
CA GLY A 210 27.02 22.16 -12.12
C GLY A 210 26.07 21.63 -13.21
N LEU A 211 24.98 20.98 -12.80
CA LEU A 211 23.99 20.35 -13.66
C LEU A 211 22.71 21.17 -13.77
N ASP A 212 22.10 21.16 -14.95
CA ASP A 212 20.73 21.65 -15.14
C ASP A 212 19.67 20.53 -15.03
N ASP A 213 18.38 20.91 -15.09
CA ASP A 213 17.26 19.99 -15.01
C ASP A 213 17.33 18.90 -16.11
N MET A 214 17.82 19.25 -17.31
CA MET A 214 17.84 18.38 -18.48
C MET A 214 18.94 17.33 -18.35
N GLU A 215 20.13 17.78 -17.94
CA GLU A 215 21.28 16.94 -17.64
C GLU A 215 20.96 15.98 -16.48
N PHE A 216 20.18 16.40 -15.49
CA PHE A 216 19.70 15.51 -14.43
C PHE A 216 18.86 14.36 -14.97
N TYR A 217 17.89 14.62 -15.86
CA TYR A 217 17.05 13.55 -16.41
C TYR A 217 17.88 12.58 -17.25
N VAL A 218 18.80 13.08 -18.09
CA VAL A 218 19.69 12.23 -18.90
C VAL A 218 20.61 11.41 -18.00
N LEU A 219 21.22 12.04 -16.98
CA LEU A 219 22.07 11.37 -16.00
C LEU A 219 21.29 10.26 -15.30
N SER A 220 20.06 10.55 -14.85
CA SER A 220 19.17 9.57 -14.21
C SER A 220 18.86 8.40 -15.14
N THR A 221 18.58 8.66 -16.42
CA THR A 221 18.37 7.61 -17.44
C THR A 221 19.62 6.74 -17.62
N LEU A 222 20.82 7.35 -17.66
CA LEU A 222 22.10 6.63 -17.75
C LEU A 222 22.42 5.78 -16.49
N THR A 223 21.70 5.96 -15.38
CA THR A 223 21.83 5.06 -14.21
C THR A 223 21.07 3.75 -14.36
N LEU A 224 20.14 3.66 -15.32
CA LEU A 224 19.27 2.48 -15.48
C LEU A 224 19.99 1.30 -16.13
N ARG A 225 20.97 1.57 -17.01
CA ARG A 225 21.75 0.54 -17.70
C ARG A 225 23.22 0.96 -17.81
N PRO A 226 24.16 -0.01 -17.88
CA PRO A 226 25.58 0.30 -18.05
C PRO A 226 25.90 1.10 -19.31
N LEU A 227 25.14 0.85 -20.39
CA LEU A 227 25.30 1.48 -21.70
C LEU A 227 23.92 1.73 -22.31
N LEU A 228 23.72 2.91 -22.91
CA LEU A 228 22.51 3.25 -23.66
C LEU A 228 22.85 3.87 -25.02
N THR A 229 22.20 3.40 -26.07
CA THR A 229 22.29 3.99 -27.41
C THR A 229 21.55 5.33 -27.48
N GLU A 230 21.88 6.16 -28.47
CA GLU A 230 21.12 7.39 -28.73
C GLU A 230 19.63 7.11 -29.01
N GLY A 231 19.30 6.01 -29.69
CA GLY A 231 17.91 5.62 -29.93
C GLY A 231 17.17 5.30 -28.63
N GLN A 232 17.78 4.53 -27.73
CA GLN A 232 17.17 4.17 -26.44
C GLN A 232 16.96 5.37 -25.52
N ILE A 233 17.93 6.30 -25.47
CA ILE A 233 17.75 7.54 -24.70
C ILE A 233 16.66 8.41 -25.36
N ALA A 234 16.51 8.39 -26.70
CA ALA A 234 15.45 9.13 -27.40
C ALA A 234 14.07 8.63 -27.03
N GLU A 235 13.90 7.32 -27.17
CA GLU A 235 12.64 6.65 -26.95
C GLU A 235 12.21 6.74 -25.48
N GLY A 236 13.15 6.54 -24.54
CA GLY A 236 12.88 6.66 -23.11
C GLY A 236 12.62 8.09 -22.62
N MET A 237 12.92 9.11 -23.42
CA MET A 237 12.70 10.52 -23.05
C MET A 237 11.69 11.22 -23.97
N ALA A 238 11.01 10.48 -24.84
CA ALA A 238 9.98 11.02 -25.73
C ALA A 238 8.89 11.73 -24.92
N GLY A 239 8.57 12.98 -25.26
CA GLY A 239 7.60 13.79 -24.52
C GLY A 239 8.11 14.35 -23.18
N VAL A 240 9.35 14.04 -22.78
CA VAL A 240 10.03 14.59 -21.61
C VAL A 240 11.12 15.57 -22.05
N LEU A 241 12.05 15.12 -22.91
CA LEU A 241 13.11 15.92 -23.51
C LEU A 241 13.24 15.56 -25.00
N ASP A 242 12.58 16.31 -25.88
CA ASP A 242 12.67 16.05 -27.32
C ASP A 242 13.99 16.64 -27.89
N GLU A 243 13.95 17.78 -28.59
CA GLU A 243 15.12 18.38 -29.26
C GLU A 243 16.27 18.77 -28.31
N ARG A 244 15.97 18.93 -27.02
CA ARG A 244 16.94 19.41 -26.03
C ARG A 244 17.79 18.29 -25.42
N ARG A 245 17.45 17.02 -25.69
CA ARG A 245 18.13 15.85 -25.10
C ARG A 245 19.59 15.74 -25.52
N LEU A 246 19.89 15.98 -26.80
CA LEU A 246 21.24 15.87 -27.34
C LEU A 246 22.19 16.85 -26.65
N ARG A 247 21.74 18.09 -26.44
CA ARG A 247 22.52 19.11 -25.70
C ARG A 247 22.81 18.69 -24.27
N ALA A 248 21.86 18.04 -23.59
CA ALA A 248 22.07 17.55 -22.24
C ALA A 248 23.07 16.38 -22.20
N VAL A 249 23.02 15.45 -23.16
CA VAL A 249 24.02 14.39 -23.28
C VAL A 249 25.42 14.96 -23.54
N ASP A 250 25.54 15.90 -24.48
CA ASP A 250 26.81 16.55 -24.78
C ASP A 250 27.35 17.32 -23.56
N GLY A 251 26.48 18.04 -22.83
CA GLY A 251 26.86 18.74 -21.59
C GLY A 251 27.39 17.83 -20.49
N LEU A 252 26.82 16.63 -20.35
CA LEU A 252 27.33 15.59 -19.44
C LEU A 252 28.68 15.02 -19.89
N VAL A 253 28.90 14.87 -21.21
CA VAL A 253 30.18 14.40 -21.76
C VAL A 253 31.27 15.46 -21.56
N GLU A 254 30.98 16.72 -21.83
CA GLU A 254 31.91 17.84 -21.63
C GLU A 254 32.34 18.01 -20.18
N ARG A 255 31.43 17.77 -19.23
CA ARG A 255 31.70 17.79 -17.77
C ARG A 255 32.37 16.52 -17.26
N GLY A 256 32.54 15.52 -18.11
CA GLY A 256 33.17 14.25 -17.74
C GLY A 256 32.29 13.33 -16.89
N PHE A 257 30.98 13.52 -16.87
CA PHE A 257 30.03 12.62 -16.20
C PHE A 257 29.61 11.43 -17.07
N ALA A 258 29.59 11.62 -18.39
CA ALA A 258 29.35 10.56 -19.36
C ALA A 258 30.52 10.47 -20.35
N ARG A 259 30.65 9.32 -21.01
CA ARG A 259 31.54 9.17 -22.17
C ARG A 259 30.77 8.57 -23.34
N ARG A 260 31.09 9.05 -24.54
CA ARG A 260 30.59 8.50 -25.81
C ARG A 260 31.48 7.33 -26.23
N THR A 261 30.86 6.20 -26.51
CA THR A 261 31.48 5.00 -27.10
C THR A 261 30.91 4.76 -28.50
N PRO A 262 31.48 3.85 -29.31
CA PRO A 262 30.88 3.45 -30.57
C PRO A 262 29.49 2.83 -30.43
N GLU A 263 29.21 2.25 -29.25
CA GLU A 263 27.98 1.50 -28.97
C GLU A 263 26.93 2.35 -28.24
N GLY A 264 27.29 3.53 -27.72
CA GLY A 264 26.36 4.43 -27.04
C GLY A 264 27.01 5.36 -26.03
N PHE A 265 26.32 5.59 -24.92
CA PHE A 265 26.75 6.44 -23.81
C PHE A 265 26.76 5.65 -22.52
N GLU A 266 27.80 5.86 -21.71
CA GLU A 266 27.93 5.26 -20.38
C GLU A 266 28.45 6.29 -19.38
N LEU A 267 28.13 6.07 -18.10
CA LEU A 267 28.63 6.91 -17.01
C LEU A 267 30.13 6.68 -16.78
N THR A 268 30.86 7.77 -16.54
CA THR A 268 32.21 7.71 -15.96
C THR A 268 32.11 7.43 -14.47
N ASP A 269 33.25 7.22 -13.80
CA ASP A 269 33.26 7.04 -12.34
C ASP A 269 32.83 8.32 -11.62
N SER A 270 33.26 9.49 -12.12
CA SER A 270 32.77 10.80 -11.65
C SER A 270 31.25 10.93 -11.83
N GLY A 271 30.72 10.51 -12.97
CA GLY A 271 29.27 10.51 -13.24
C GLY A 271 28.49 9.58 -12.32
N ARG A 272 29.02 8.39 -12.03
CA ARG A 272 28.43 7.46 -11.06
C ARG A 272 28.40 8.04 -9.65
N GLU A 273 29.50 8.64 -9.21
CA GLU A 273 29.56 9.30 -7.90
C GLU A 273 28.58 10.47 -7.78
N ALA A 274 28.51 11.33 -8.81
CA ALA A 274 27.56 12.44 -8.88
C ALA A 274 26.11 11.91 -8.84
N ALA A 275 25.79 10.88 -9.63
CA ALA A 275 24.48 10.25 -9.63
C ALA A 275 24.10 9.70 -8.24
N ILE A 276 25.02 9.01 -7.54
CA ILE A 276 24.77 8.49 -6.19
C ILE A 276 24.47 9.63 -5.20
N ARG A 277 25.22 10.74 -5.25
CA ARG A 277 24.97 11.91 -4.41
C ARG A 277 23.60 12.51 -4.68
N LEU A 278 23.23 12.67 -5.95
CA LEU A 278 21.94 13.23 -6.37
C LEU A 278 20.76 12.33 -6.02
N ILE A 279 20.87 11.02 -6.24
CA ILE A 279 19.85 10.04 -5.84
C ILE A 279 19.63 10.09 -4.33
N SER A 280 20.72 10.18 -3.56
CA SER A 280 20.63 10.28 -2.10
C SER A 280 19.92 11.56 -1.65
N ALA A 281 20.27 12.70 -2.27
CA ALA A 281 19.59 13.98 -2.01
C ALA A 281 18.10 13.94 -2.41
N ALA A 282 17.78 13.40 -3.58
CA ALA A 282 16.41 13.26 -4.06
C ALA A 282 15.57 12.36 -3.14
N LYS A 283 16.13 11.24 -2.66
CA LYS A 283 15.47 10.36 -1.68
C LYS A 283 15.24 11.05 -0.33
N ALA A 284 16.17 11.91 0.11
CA ALA A 284 16.00 12.68 1.34
C ALA A 284 14.86 13.71 1.20
N VAL A 285 14.81 14.43 0.07
CA VAL A 285 13.71 15.36 -0.26
C VAL A 285 12.37 14.60 -0.33
N GLU A 286 12.34 13.45 -0.99
CA GLU A 286 11.16 12.59 -1.06
C GLU A 286 10.69 12.21 0.35
N SER A 287 11.58 11.68 1.19
CA SER A 287 11.25 11.27 2.56
C SER A 287 10.61 12.41 3.36
N GLN A 288 11.15 13.63 3.29
CA GLN A 288 10.59 14.80 3.96
C GLN A 288 9.21 15.22 3.44
N VAL A 289 8.95 15.03 2.13
CA VAL A 289 7.64 15.31 1.54
C VAL A 289 6.62 14.25 1.99
N LEU A 290 6.99 12.96 1.93
CA LEU A 290 6.10 11.85 2.30
C LEU A 290 5.77 11.84 3.80
N GLU A 291 6.71 12.22 4.65
CA GLU A 291 6.48 12.36 6.09
C GLU A 291 5.41 13.43 6.38
N ARG A 292 5.47 14.58 5.68
CA ARG A 292 4.47 15.65 5.79
C ARG A 292 3.10 15.28 5.20
N LEU A 293 3.10 14.47 4.15
CA LEU A 293 1.88 13.98 3.51
C LEU A 293 1.18 12.90 4.36
N GLY A 294 1.95 12.13 5.14
CA GLY A 294 1.48 10.96 5.85
C GLY A 294 1.76 9.68 5.06
N THR A 295 2.21 8.64 5.76
CA THR A 295 2.70 7.38 5.16
C THR A 295 1.65 6.66 4.32
N ALA A 296 0.39 6.66 4.75
CA ALA A 296 -0.72 6.06 4.03
C ALA A 296 -1.02 6.79 2.71
N ASP A 297 -1.18 8.11 2.76
CA ASP A 297 -1.48 8.92 1.58
C ASP A 297 -0.30 8.91 0.58
N ALA A 298 0.94 8.87 1.09
CA ALA A 298 2.15 8.67 0.30
C ALA A 298 2.14 7.36 -0.51
N ALA A 299 1.80 6.24 0.13
CA ALA A 299 1.73 4.93 -0.54
C ALA A 299 0.64 4.90 -1.62
N ILE A 300 -0.51 5.50 -1.32
CA ILE A 300 -1.64 5.61 -2.25
C ILE A 300 -1.29 6.49 -3.43
N LEU A 301 -0.63 7.63 -3.20
CA LEU A 301 -0.17 8.54 -4.24
C LEU A 301 0.79 7.83 -5.20
N LYS A 302 1.83 7.16 -4.70
CA LYS A 302 2.78 6.40 -5.54
C LYS A 302 2.07 5.34 -6.39
N THR A 303 1.19 4.56 -5.77
CA THR A 303 0.42 3.52 -6.46
C THR A 303 -0.47 4.11 -7.55
N THR A 304 -1.14 5.24 -7.26
CA THR A 304 -2.04 5.90 -8.19
C THR A 304 -1.28 6.54 -9.35
N LEU A 305 -0.13 7.16 -9.09
CA LEU A 305 0.74 7.71 -10.13
C LEU A 305 1.31 6.63 -11.05
N ASN A 306 1.75 5.49 -10.50
CA ASN A 306 2.20 4.35 -11.32
C ASN A 306 1.08 3.82 -12.21
N ARG A 307 -0.15 3.70 -11.66
CA ARG A 307 -1.31 3.32 -12.47
C ARG A 307 -1.63 4.35 -13.53
N LEU A 308 -1.56 5.64 -13.21
CA LEU A 308 -1.77 6.72 -14.17
C LEU A 308 -0.75 6.66 -15.30
N LEU A 309 0.54 6.46 -14.98
CA LEU A 309 1.60 6.28 -15.98
C LEU A 309 1.28 5.15 -16.95
N GLY A 310 0.82 3.99 -16.45
CA GLY A 310 0.38 2.89 -17.30
C GLY A 310 -0.83 3.20 -18.19
N VAL A 311 -1.59 4.27 -17.91
CA VAL A 311 -2.69 4.74 -18.76
C VAL A 311 -2.24 5.82 -19.76
N VAL A 312 -1.30 6.68 -19.38
CA VAL A 312 -0.90 7.85 -20.20
C VAL A 312 0.38 7.63 -21.01
N ASP A 313 1.18 6.62 -20.67
CA ASP A 313 2.46 6.29 -21.30
C ASP A 313 2.58 4.77 -21.52
N GLU A 314 1.78 4.24 -22.45
CA GLU A 314 1.72 2.82 -22.77
C GLU A 314 3.02 2.24 -23.36
N ARG A 315 3.98 3.07 -23.79
CA ARG A 315 5.18 2.61 -24.54
C ARG A 315 6.52 3.03 -23.92
N GLY A 316 6.60 4.10 -23.14
CA GLY A 316 7.87 4.65 -22.63
C GLY A 316 8.53 3.82 -21.51
N ALA A 317 7.72 3.16 -20.67
CA ALA A 317 8.23 2.41 -19.53
C ALA A 317 9.02 1.14 -19.95
N ASP A 318 8.60 0.42 -20.99
CA ASP A 318 9.22 -0.86 -21.32
C ASP A 318 10.66 -0.70 -21.87
N VAL A 319 10.96 0.41 -22.52
CA VAL A 319 12.25 0.63 -23.19
C VAL A 319 13.37 0.88 -22.18
N LEU A 320 13.09 1.66 -21.15
CA LEU A 320 14.09 1.98 -20.12
C LEU A 320 14.25 0.88 -19.08
N TRP A 321 13.18 0.14 -18.79
CA TRP A 321 13.11 -0.80 -17.67
C TRP A 321 13.13 -2.28 -18.06
N ALA A 322 13.05 -2.63 -19.36
CA ALA A 322 13.23 -4.01 -19.80
C ALA A 322 14.64 -4.52 -19.44
N LYS A 323 14.71 -5.64 -18.70
CA LYS A 323 15.97 -6.37 -18.54
C LYS A 323 16.39 -6.86 -19.91
N ASP A 324 17.66 -6.68 -20.28
CA ASP A 324 18.20 -7.28 -21.51
C ASP A 324 17.88 -8.78 -21.47
N THR A 325 16.99 -9.20 -22.37
CA THR A 325 16.75 -10.61 -22.61
C THR A 325 18.09 -11.17 -23.06
N GLN A 326 18.73 -11.97 -22.21
CA GLN A 326 19.90 -12.74 -22.61
C GLN A 326 19.48 -13.57 -23.81
N VAL A 327 19.96 -13.19 -24.99
CA VAL A 327 19.93 -14.02 -26.18
C VAL A 327 20.88 -15.18 -25.88
N GLY A 328 20.31 -16.36 -25.65
CA GLY A 328 21.05 -17.61 -25.58
C GLY A 328 21.57 -18.04 -26.93
#